data_AF-A0A963ZAP0-F1
#
_entry.id   AF-A0A963ZAP0-F1
#
_cell.length_a   1.000
_cell.length_b   1.000
_cell.length_c   1.000
_cell.angle_alpha   90.00
_cell.angle_beta   90.00
_cell.angle_gamma   90.00
#
_symmetry.space_group_name_H-M   'P 1'
#
loop_
_entity.id
_entity.type
_entity.pdbx_description
1 polymer ?
#
loop_
_entity_poly.entity_id
_entity_poly.type
_entity_poly.pdbx_seq_one_letter_code
_entity_poly.pdbx_strand_id
1 'polypeptide(L)'
;MYNALIVDPDSKARVRLKEAAKIQRIFGRINVSSSLLHAKQRLQEGETECDVVFLAEQFDMEDIAEFIKVAKKTEFGEDCAYILVIKSEDTEGTTEATSVLAGVHGILQAPYSVNRLQEIVSIASRVKGENEVRRRKDAIRTLIQKLVKEYDKITSYMSKGMNVTRSVERFQERCQQLKKFQDDEAFAMYCDIAIDVFQKSRPKKRDYGGASKRIRDRMMKKLQEQYDKDMADDESEENASL
;
A
#
# COMPACT_ATOMS: atom_id res chain seq x y z
N MET A 1 8.12 -19.53 -6.16
CA MET A 1 6.87 -20.34 -6.06
C MET A 1 5.78 -19.43 -5.55
N TYR A 2 4.55 -19.60 -6.00
CA TYR A 2 3.42 -18.73 -5.63
C TYR A 2 2.53 -19.40 -4.59
N ASN A 3 1.95 -18.62 -3.70
CA ASN A 3 0.96 -19.08 -2.73
C ASN A 3 -0.44 -18.73 -3.22
N ALA A 4 -1.32 -19.71 -3.24
CA ALA A 4 -2.69 -19.56 -3.73
C ALA A 4 -3.72 -19.75 -2.62
N LEU A 5 -4.79 -18.97 -2.69
CA LEU A 5 -6.01 -19.15 -1.91
C LEU A 5 -7.18 -19.41 -2.87
N ILE A 6 -7.82 -20.56 -2.74
CA ILE A 6 -9.01 -20.90 -3.52
C ILE A 6 -10.25 -20.66 -2.66
N VAL A 7 -11.14 -19.79 -3.11
CA VAL A 7 -12.41 -19.47 -2.46
C VAL A 7 -13.54 -19.88 -3.38
N ASP A 8 -14.24 -20.94 -3.02
CA ASP A 8 -15.29 -21.53 -3.84
C ASP A 8 -16.22 -22.32 -2.91
N PRO A 9 -17.55 -22.13 -2.96
CA PRO A 9 -18.45 -22.83 -2.07
C PRO A 9 -18.60 -24.33 -2.45
N ASP A 10 -18.41 -24.69 -3.71
CA ASP A 10 -18.46 -26.07 -4.22
C ASP A 10 -17.18 -26.84 -3.87
N SER A 11 -17.33 -27.86 -3.01
CA SER A 11 -16.22 -28.69 -2.55
C SER A 11 -15.54 -29.46 -3.68
N LYS A 12 -16.28 -29.91 -4.69
CA LYS A 12 -15.73 -30.65 -5.81
C LYS A 12 -14.95 -29.73 -6.75
N ALA A 13 -15.44 -28.51 -6.97
CA ALA A 13 -14.72 -27.52 -7.77
C ALA A 13 -13.42 -27.07 -7.09
N ARG A 14 -13.45 -26.80 -5.77
CA ARG A 14 -12.24 -26.54 -4.96
C ARG A 14 -11.19 -27.64 -5.09
N VAL A 15 -11.58 -28.90 -4.90
CA VAL A 15 -10.65 -30.04 -4.96
C VAL A 15 -10.05 -30.17 -6.35
N ARG A 16 -10.86 -30.04 -7.42
CA ARG A 16 -10.37 -30.11 -8.80
C ARG A 16 -9.35 -29.01 -9.11
N LEU A 17 -9.63 -27.76 -8.72
CA LEU A 17 -8.70 -26.65 -8.95
C LEU A 17 -7.42 -26.82 -8.13
N LYS A 18 -7.53 -27.25 -6.88
CA LYS A 18 -6.38 -27.54 -6.02
C LYS A 18 -5.47 -28.61 -6.63
N GLU A 19 -6.03 -29.71 -7.11
CA GLU A 19 -5.24 -30.77 -7.76
C GLU A 19 -4.61 -30.30 -9.08
N ALA A 20 -5.36 -29.56 -9.91
CA ALA A 20 -4.82 -28.98 -11.13
C ALA A 20 -3.62 -28.04 -10.84
N ALA A 21 -3.76 -27.16 -9.85
CA ALA A 21 -2.69 -26.26 -9.42
C ALA A 21 -1.47 -27.00 -8.85
N LYS A 22 -1.67 -28.08 -8.09
CA LYS A 22 -0.58 -28.93 -7.57
C LYS A 22 0.20 -29.61 -8.68
N ILE A 23 -0.48 -30.15 -9.69
CA ILE A 23 0.15 -30.87 -10.81
C ILE A 23 1.18 -29.98 -11.51
N GLN A 24 0.90 -28.68 -11.64
CA GLN A 24 1.80 -27.74 -12.30
C GLN A 24 3.09 -27.44 -11.52
N ARG A 25 3.14 -27.72 -10.21
CA ARG A 25 4.27 -27.38 -9.33
C ARG A 25 4.67 -25.90 -9.31
N ILE A 26 3.80 -25.01 -9.82
CA ILE A 26 4.04 -23.55 -9.81
C ILE A 26 3.65 -22.95 -8.45
N PHE A 27 2.61 -23.52 -7.85
CA PHE A 27 2.10 -23.12 -6.55
C PHE A 27 2.76 -23.94 -5.44
N GLY A 28 3.38 -23.26 -4.48
CA GLY A 28 4.01 -23.88 -3.31
C GLY A 28 2.96 -24.28 -2.28
N ARG A 29 2.24 -23.29 -1.72
CA ARG A 29 1.15 -23.51 -0.77
C ARG A 29 -0.20 -23.18 -1.42
N ILE A 30 -1.15 -24.10 -1.30
CA ILE A 30 -2.52 -23.90 -1.79
C ILE A 30 -3.50 -24.05 -0.62
N ASN A 31 -4.00 -22.92 -0.16
CA ASN A 31 -5.06 -22.82 0.84
C ASN A 31 -6.42 -22.86 0.16
N VAL A 32 -7.42 -23.31 0.92
CA VAL A 32 -8.82 -23.37 0.46
C VAL A 32 -9.73 -22.72 1.50
N SER A 33 -10.78 -22.07 1.04
CA SER A 33 -11.88 -21.53 1.84
C SER A 33 -13.20 -21.81 1.13
N SER A 34 -14.25 -22.10 1.90
CA SER A 34 -15.61 -22.28 1.38
C SER A 34 -16.41 -20.99 1.29
N SER A 35 -15.93 -19.89 1.88
CA SER A 35 -16.63 -18.61 1.90
C SER A 35 -15.68 -17.42 1.80
N LEU A 36 -16.21 -16.31 1.27
CA LEU A 36 -15.51 -15.02 1.22
C LEU A 36 -15.20 -14.48 2.62
N LEU A 37 -16.09 -14.71 3.60
CA LEU A 37 -15.88 -14.28 4.98
C LEU A 37 -14.65 -14.95 5.62
N HIS A 38 -14.54 -16.27 5.53
CA HIS A 38 -13.37 -16.98 6.05
C HIS A 38 -12.10 -16.64 5.27
N ALA A 39 -12.20 -16.46 3.94
CA ALA A 39 -11.06 -16.03 3.14
C ALA A 39 -10.55 -14.66 3.59
N LYS A 40 -11.46 -13.73 3.90
CA LYS A 40 -11.14 -12.39 4.40
C LYS A 40 -10.43 -12.44 5.75
N GLN A 41 -10.94 -13.23 6.70
CA GLN A 41 -10.31 -13.38 8.02
C GLN A 41 -8.85 -13.85 7.87
N ARG A 42 -8.58 -14.84 7.02
CA ARG A 42 -7.22 -15.36 6.80
C ARG A 42 -6.27 -14.33 6.19
N LEU A 43 -6.77 -13.48 5.29
CA LEU A 43 -5.98 -12.38 4.71
C LEU A 43 -5.74 -11.23 5.71
N GLN A 44 -6.61 -11.08 6.72
CA GLN A 44 -6.47 -10.06 7.77
C GLN A 44 -5.54 -10.51 8.90
N GLU A 45 -5.65 -11.77 9.31
CA GLU A 45 -4.84 -12.36 10.39
C GLU A 45 -3.39 -12.62 9.95
N GLY A 46 -3.12 -12.52 8.65
CA GLY A 46 -1.77 -12.70 8.11
C GLY A 46 -1.25 -14.13 8.27
N GLU A 47 -2.14 -15.11 8.47
CA GLU A 47 -1.75 -16.51 8.69
C GLU A 47 -0.90 -17.07 7.54
N THR A 48 -1.08 -16.53 6.33
CA THR A 48 -0.37 -16.98 5.13
C THR A 48 -0.17 -15.86 4.11
N GLU A 49 1.07 -15.71 3.66
CA GLU A 49 1.37 -15.01 2.40
C GLU A 49 0.54 -15.60 1.26
N CYS A 50 -0.04 -14.72 0.44
CA CYS A 50 -0.86 -15.10 -0.69
C CYS A 50 -0.46 -14.22 -1.89
N ASP A 51 -0.23 -14.84 -3.04
CA ASP A 51 0.07 -14.13 -4.29
C ASP A 51 -1.11 -14.20 -5.25
N VAL A 52 -1.98 -15.22 -5.14
CA VAL A 52 -3.13 -15.42 -6.03
C VAL A 52 -4.37 -15.86 -5.24
N VAL A 53 -5.48 -15.18 -5.47
CA VAL A 53 -6.79 -15.54 -4.91
C VAL A 53 -7.71 -15.95 -6.06
N PHE A 54 -8.11 -17.23 -6.09
CA PHE A 54 -9.13 -17.74 -7.00
C PHE A 54 -10.51 -17.58 -6.36
N LEU A 55 -11.43 -16.94 -7.07
CA LEU A 55 -12.80 -16.68 -6.62
C LEU A 55 -13.77 -17.40 -7.55
N ALA A 56 -14.66 -18.22 -7.02
CA ALA A 56 -15.68 -18.87 -7.85
C ALA A 56 -16.74 -17.88 -8.33
N GLU A 57 -17.20 -18.04 -9.57
CA GLU A 57 -18.34 -17.32 -10.16
C GLU A 57 -19.67 -17.51 -9.41
N GLN A 58 -19.75 -18.47 -8.49
CA GLN A 58 -20.95 -18.78 -7.73
C GLN A 58 -21.26 -17.75 -6.64
N PHE A 59 -20.30 -16.90 -6.31
CA PHE A 59 -20.54 -15.75 -5.44
C PHE A 59 -21.10 -14.60 -6.26
N ASP A 60 -21.94 -13.78 -5.64
CA ASP A 60 -22.43 -12.57 -6.29
C ASP A 60 -21.27 -11.62 -6.58
N MET A 61 -21.30 -10.99 -7.77
CA MET A 61 -20.21 -10.11 -8.19
C MET A 61 -20.04 -8.88 -7.28
N GLU A 62 -21.12 -8.42 -6.64
CA GLU A 62 -21.07 -7.36 -5.63
C GLU A 62 -20.30 -7.80 -4.39
N ASP A 63 -20.53 -9.02 -3.91
CA ASP A 63 -19.81 -9.61 -2.77
C ASP A 63 -18.34 -9.81 -3.10
N ILE A 64 -18.03 -10.25 -4.33
CA ILE A 64 -16.66 -10.36 -4.83
C ILE A 64 -15.98 -8.98 -4.83
N ALA A 65 -16.66 -7.96 -5.35
CA ALA A 65 -16.12 -6.60 -5.41
C ALA A 65 -15.86 -6.04 -4.01
N GLU A 66 -16.79 -6.23 -3.07
CA GLU A 66 -16.61 -5.84 -1.68
C GLU A 66 -15.45 -6.60 -1.02
N PHE A 67 -15.38 -7.91 -1.23
CA PHE A 67 -14.29 -8.75 -0.74
C PHE A 67 -12.94 -8.24 -1.23
N ILE A 68 -12.77 -8.03 -2.54
CA ILE A 68 -11.52 -7.53 -3.14
C ILE A 68 -11.17 -6.15 -2.57
N LYS A 69 -12.15 -5.25 -2.47
CA LYS A 69 -11.95 -3.91 -1.93
C LYS A 69 -11.46 -3.93 -0.48
N VAL A 70 -11.96 -4.85 0.33
CA VAL A 70 -11.54 -4.98 1.74
C VAL A 70 -10.21 -5.72 1.84
N ALA A 71 -10.00 -6.77 1.06
CA ALA A 71 -8.77 -7.54 1.02
C ALA A 71 -7.58 -6.68 0.57
N LYS A 72 -7.75 -5.80 -0.43
CA LYS A 72 -6.71 -4.84 -0.87
C LYS A 72 -6.27 -3.83 0.20
N LYS A 73 -6.94 -3.76 1.35
CA LYS A 73 -6.51 -2.95 2.50
C LYS A 73 -5.61 -3.71 3.48
N THR A 74 -5.45 -5.02 3.30
CA THR A 74 -4.52 -5.82 4.11
C THR A 74 -3.19 -5.92 3.39
N GLU A 75 -2.10 -6.08 4.15
CA GLU A 75 -0.74 -6.20 3.62
C GLU A 75 -0.63 -7.28 2.54
N PHE A 76 -1.17 -8.47 2.81
CA PHE A 76 -1.12 -9.59 1.87
C PHE A 76 -2.15 -9.47 0.74
N GLY A 77 -3.31 -8.87 1.00
CA GLY A 77 -4.37 -8.77 -0.01
C GLY A 77 -4.12 -7.66 -1.04
N GLU A 78 -3.32 -6.64 -0.71
CA GLU A 78 -2.90 -5.62 -1.67
C GLU A 78 -2.10 -6.23 -2.82
N ASP A 79 -1.22 -7.19 -2.53
CA ASP A 79 -0.30 -7.86 -3.46
C ASP A 79 -0.86 -9.07 -4.20
N CYS A 80 -2.08 -9.48 -3.85
CA CYS A 80 -2.72 -10.63 -4.47
C CYS A 80 -3.27 -10.32 -5.87
N ALA A 81 -3.04 -11.23 -6.80
CA ALA A 81 -3.85 -11.30 -8.00
C ALA A 81 -5.18 -12.03 -7.73
N TYR A 82 -6.29 -11.31 -7.82
CA TYR A 82 -7.65 -11.86 -7.81
C TYR A 82 -8.04 -12.40 -9.20
N ILE A 83 -8.41 -13.67 -9.26
CA ILE A 83 -8.77 -14.40 -10.48
C ILE A 83 -10.16 -14.97 -10.33
N LEU A 84 -11.07 -14.66 -11.26
CA LEU A 84 -12.41 -15.23 -11.29
C LEU A 84 -12.38 -16.60 -11.98
N VAL A 85 -13.00 -17.60 -11.37
CA VAL A 85 -13.09 -18.96 -11.89
C VAL A 85 -14.50 -19.23 -12.41
N ILE A 86 -14.60 -19.52 -13.71
CA ILE A 86 -15.85 -19.67 -14.45
C ILE A 86 -15.98 -21.13 -14.94
N LYS A 87 -17.18 -21.73 -14.87
CA LYS A 87 -17.39 -23.14 -15.23
C LYS A 87 -17.65 -23.40 -16.72
N SER A 88 -18.10 -22.42 -17.49
CA SER A 88 -18.47 -22.59 -18.91
C SER A 88 -17.76 -21.58 -19.81
N GLU A 89 -17.50 -21.97 -21.06
CA GLU A 89 -17.03 -21.08 -22.12
C GLU A 89 -18.13 -20.12 -22.61
N ASP A 90 -19.41 -20.40 -22.28
CA ASP A 90 -20.58 -19.64 -22.75
C ASP A 90 -20.85 -18.32 -22.00
N THR A 91 -19.95 -17.87 -21.12
CA THR A 91 -20.08 -16.53 -20.54
C THR A 91 -19.81 -15.45 -21.58
N GLU A 92 -20.87 -14.77 -22.02
CA GLU A 92 -20.85 -13.57 -22.86
C GLU A 92 -19.87 -12.51 -22.32
N GLY A 93 -19.30 -11.67 -23.20
CA GLY A 93 -18.32 -10.62 -22.84
C GLY A 93 -18.80 -9.58 -21.80
N THR A 94 -20.08 -9.59 -21.44
CA THR A 94 -20.67 -8.84 -20.33
C THR A 94 -20.09 -9.28 -18.96
N THR A 95 -19.76 -10.56 -18.79
CA THR A 95 -19.16 -11.08 -17.55
C THR A 95 -17.71 -10.63 -17.41
N GLU A 96 -16.97 -10.47 -18.50
CA GLU A 96 -15.59 -9.97 -18.45
C GLU A 96 -15.54 -8.50 -18.01
N ALA A 97 -16.40 -7.66 -18.59
CA ALA A 97 -16.45 -6.23 -18.28
C ALA A 97 -16.84 -5.96 -16.82
N THR A 98 -17.85 -6.66 -16.30
CA THR A 98 -18.27 -6.54 -14.90
C THR A 98 -17.23 -7.05 -13.92
N SER A 99 -16.48 -8.10 -14.29
CA SER A 99 -15.38 -8.63 -13.49
C SER A 99 -14.22 -7.64 -13.33
N VAL A 100 -13.85 -6.95 -14.41
CA VAL A 100 -12.83 -5.90 -14.34
C VAL A 100 -13.26 -4.77 -13.40
N LEU A 101 -14.55 -4.37 -13.44
CA LEU A 101 -15.09 -3.36 -12.53
C LEU A 101 -15.10 -3.82 -11.06
N ALA A 102 -15.27 -5.13 -10.82
CA ALA A 102 -15.16 -5.73 -9.49
C ALA A 102 -13.70 -5.78 -8.97
N GLY A 103 -12.70 -5.43 -9.80
CA GLY A 103 -11.29 -5.43 -9.43
C GLY A 103 -10.60 -6.77 -9.61
N VAL A 104 -11.20 -7.69 -10.37
CA VAL A 104 -10.59 -8.95 -10.81
C VAL A 104 -9.50 -8.66 -11.85
N HIS A 105 -8.37 -9.35 -11.77
CA HIS A 105 -7.22 -9.16 -12.66
C HIS A 105 -7.17 -10.16 -13.82
N GLY A 106 -7.90 -11.26 -13.73
CA GLY A 106 -7.93 -12.29 -14.77
C GLY A 106 -9.04 -13.29 -14.55
N ILE A 107 -9.30 -14.09 -15.58
CA ILE A 107 -10.36 -15.11 -15.59
C ILE A 107 -9.73 -16.46 -15.89
N LEU A 108 -10.18 -17.49 -15.18
CA LEU A 108 -9.82 -18.88 -15.41
C LEU A 108 -11.07 -19.70 -15.70
N GLN A 109 -11.12 -20.27 -16.90
CA GLN A 109 -12.22 -21.15 -17.31
C GLN A 109 -11.90 -22.61 -16.95
N ALA A 110 -12.92 -23.34 -16.52
CA ALA A 110 -12.89 -24.80 -16.46
C ALA A 110 -13.28 -25.38 -17.83
N PRO A 111 -12.57 -26.42 -18.33
CA PRO A 111 -11.50 -27.18 -17.70
C PRO A 111 -10.15 -26.43 -17.64
N TYR A 112 -9.46 -26.53 -16.50
CA TYR A 112 -8.24 -25.77 -16.24
C TYR A 112 -7.08 -26.25 -17.11
N SER A 113 -6.66 -25.42 -18.07
CA SER A 113 -5.48 -25.73 -18.88
C SER A 113 -4.19 -25.30 -18.18
N VAL A 114 -3.11 -26.03 -18.48
CA VAL A 114 -1.76 -25.74 -17.97
C VAL A 114 -1.33 -24.32 -18.33
N ASN A 115 -1.53 -23.95 -19.60
CA ASN A 115 -1.11 -22.65 -20.12
C ASN A 115 -1.84 -21.50 -19.41
N ARG A 116 -3.14 -21.64 -19.14
CA ARG A 116 -3.91 -20.63 -18.40
C ARG A 116 -3.43 -20.45 -16.97
N LEU A 117 -3.07 -21.54 -16.28
CA LEU A 117 -2.48 -21.44 -14.93
C LEU A 117 -1.11 -20.75 -14.93
N GLN A 118 -0.31 -20.92 -15.99
CA GLN A 118 0.95 -20.19 -16.16
C GLN A 118 0.72 -18.70 -16.46
N GLU A 119 -0.28 -18.38 -17.29
CA GLU A 119 -0.68 -16.99 -17.56
C GLU A 119 -1.10 -16.26 -16.28
N ILE A 120 -1.89 -16.90 -15.41
CA ILE A 120 -2.28 -16.36 -14.10
C ILE A 120 -1.07 -16.02 -13.24
N VAL A 121 -0.02 -16.84 -13.29
CA VAL A 121 1.22 -16.60 -12.53
C VAL A 121 1.98 -15.39 -13.08
N SER A 122 1.96 -15.19 -14.38
CA SER A 122 2.47 -13.96 -15.00
C SER A 122 1.68 -12.74 -14.53
N ILE A 123 0.34 -12.83 -14.47
CA ILE A 123 -0.52 -11.77 -13.93
C ILE A 123 -0.18 -11.48 -12.47
N ALA A 124 -0.02 -12.51 -11.63
CA ALA A 124 0.34 -12.38 -10.23
C ALA A 124 1.68 -11.66 -10.04
N SER A 125 2.68 -12.04 -10.84
CA SER A 125 4.00 -11.40 -10.83
C SER A 125 3.92 -9.92 -11.18
N ARG A 126 3.12 -9.59 -12.20
CA ARG A 126 2.92 -8.21 -12.64
C ARG A 126 2.23 -7.37 -11.57
N VAL A 127 1.14 -7.87 -10.98
CA VAL A 127 0.41 -7.17 -9.91
C VAL A 127 1.32 -6.90 -8.71
N LYS A 128 2.08 -7.91 -8.27
CA LYS A 128 3.04 -7.76 -7.17
C LYS A 128 4.12 -6.72 -7.48
N GLY A 129 4.69 -6.74 -8.69
CA GLY A 129 5.68 -5.75 -9.11
C GLY A 129 5.12 -4.32 -9.21
N GLU A 130 3.93 -4.15 -9.76
CA GLU A 130 3.25 -2.85 -9.82
C GLU A 130 2.98 -2.26 -8.43
N ASN A 131 2.56 -3.10 -7.48
CA ASN A 131 2.32 -2.68 -6.11
C ASN A 131 3.62 -2.38 -5.35
N GLU A 132 4.69 -3.13 -5.58
CA GLU A 132 6.01 -2.84 -5.02
C GLU A 132 6.50 -1.45 -5.46
N VAL A 133 6.37 -1.15 -6.77
CA VAL A 133 6.67 0.18 -7.32
C VAL A 133 5.79 1.26 -6.69
N ARG A 134 4.49 1.00 -6.51
CA ARG A 134 3.57 1.94 -5.84
C ARG A 134 4.01 2.21 -4.40
N ARG A 135 4.26 1.17 -3.60
CA ARG A 135 4.71 1.30 -2.20
C ARG A 135 6.01 2.09 -2.11
N ARG A 136 6.94 1.80 -3.01
CA ARG A 136 8.21 2.52 -3.10
C ARG A 136 8.00 4.01 -3.37
N LYS A 137 7.13 4.34 -4.33
CA LYS A 137 6.75 5.72 -4.64
C LYS A 137 6.14 6.43 -3.44
N ASP A 138 5.26 5.75 -2.70
CA ASP A 138 4.60 6.32 -1.52
C ASP A 138 5.55 6.49 -0.32
N ALA A 139 6.51 5.58 -0.14
CA ALA A 139 7.56 5.72 0.86
C ALA A 139 8.45 6.94 0.58
N ILE A 140 8.92 7.10 -0.67
CA ILE A 140 9.70 8.27 -1.10
C ILE A 140 8.89 9.55 -0.90
N ARG A 141 7.62 9.57 -1.31
CA ARG A 141 6.72 10.72 -1.12
C ARG A 141 6.55 11.10 0.34
N THR A 142 6.37 10.12 1.21
CA THR A 142 6.24 10.34 2.65
C THR A 142 7.51 10.95 3.23
N LEU A 143 8.69 10.48 2.81
CA LEU A 143 9.97 11.05 3.23
C LEU A 143 10.16 12.49 2.77
N ILE A 144 9.86 12.80 1.50
CA ILE A 144 9.95 14.17 0.96
C ILE A 144 9.00 15.10 1.73
N GLN A 145 7.75 14.70 1.96
CA GLN A 145 6.79 15.49 2.73
C GLN A 145 7.26 15.75 4.16
N LYS A 146 7.88 14.74 4.81
CA LYS A 146 8.51 14.89 6.12
C LYS A 146 9.68 15.89 6.08
N LEU A 147 10.54 15.83 5.07
CA LEU A 147 11.66 16.76 4.89
C LEU A 147 11.18 18.21 4.73
N VAL A 148 10.16 18.44 3.90
CA VAL A 148 9.56 19.77 3.71
C VAL A 148 9.02 20.31 5.03
N LYS A 149 8.31 19.48 5.81
CA LYS A 149 7.79 19.86 7.13
C LYS A 149 8.91 20.21 8.13
N GLU A 150 10.00 19.45 8.18
CA GLU A 150 11.13 19.76 9.08
C GLU A 150 11.83 21.05 8.67
N TYR A 151 12.06 21.25 7.37
CA TYR A 151 12.63 22.49 6.87
C TYR A 151 11.77 23.71 7.25
N ASP A 152 10.45 23.58 7.12
CA ASP A 152 9.47 24.56 7.55
C ASP A 152 9.50 24.84 9.06
N LYS A 153 9.78 23.82 9.89
CA LYS A 153 9.97 23.99 11.34
C LYS A 153 11.26 24.74 11.65
N ILE A 154 12.38 24.32 11.03
CA ILE A 154 13.70 24.96 11.19
C ILE A 154 13.61 26.43 10.85
N THR A 155 13.06 26.78 9.69
CA THR A 155 12.92 28.19 9.26
C THR A 155 12.05 29.00 10.22
N SER A 156 10.95 28.43 10.71
CA SER A 156 10.09 29.07 11.72
C SER A 156 10.85 29.34 13.03
N TYR A 157 11.57 28.35 13.56
CA TYR A 157 12.33 28.47 14.81
C TYR A 157 13.51 29.43 14.67
N MET A 158 14.26 29.38 13.56
CA MET A 158 15.34 30.32 13.27
C MET A 158 14.83 31.76 13.21
N SER A 159 13.69 32.00 12.55
CA SER A 159 13.10 33.34 12.46
C SER A 159 12.70 33.94 13.81
N LYS A 160 12.56 33.09 14.85
CA LYS A 160 12.16 33.46 16.21
C LYS A 160 13.32 33.42 17.20
N GLY A 161 14.55 33.19 16.75
CA GLY A 161 15.75 33.13 17.59
C GLY A 161 15.82 31.90 18.49
N MET A 162 15.10 30.83 18.16
CA MET A 162 15.15 29.56 18.90
C MET A 162 16.34 28.72 18.43
N ASN A 163 16.85 27.84 19.31
CA ASN A 163 17.90 26.89 18.95
C ASN A 163 17.32 25.80 18.03
N VAL A 164 17.97 25.59 16.88
CA VAL A 164 17.53 24.63 15.85
C VAL A 164 18.48 23.46 15.63
N THR A 165 19.56 23.33 16.41
CA THR A 165 20.61 22.32 16.20
C THR A 165 20.02 20.92 16.06
N ARG A 166 19.17 20.50 17.02
CA ARG A 166 18.50 19.20 16.98
C ARG A 166 17.57 19.01 15.79
N SER A 167 16.87 20.07 15.35
CA SER A 167 15.99 19.99 14.17
C SER A 167 16.82 19.86 12.88
N VAL A 168 17.99 20.51 12.82
CA VAL A 168 18.92 20.38 11.70
C VAL A 168 19.54 18.98 11.65
N GLU A 169 19.95 18.42 12.78
CA GLU A 169 20.45 17.04 12.87
C GLU A 169 19.41 16.04 12.34
N ARG A 170 18.15 16.14 12.78
CA ARG A 170 17.04 15.30 12.28
C ARG A 170 16.77 15.48 10.79
N PHE A 171 16.85 16.71 10.29
CA PHE A 171 16.72 16.98 8.86
C PHE A 171 17.85 16.29 8.07
N GLN A 172 19.08 16.31 8.59
CA GLN A 172 20.22 15.63 7.97
C GLN A 172 20.05 14.11 8.00
N GLU A 173 19.59 13.52 9.10
CA GLU A 173 19.30 12.08 9.20
C GLU A 173 18.25 11.64 8.18
N ARG A 174 17.15 12.40 8.04
CA ARG A 174 16.12 12.12 7.03
C ARG A 174 16.65 12.27 5.60
N CYS A 175 17.53 13.24 5.35
CA CYS A 175 18.24 13.34 4.08
C CYS A 175 19.15 12.13 3.82
N GLN A 176 19.80 11.58 4.85
CA GLN A 176 20.60 10.36 4.74
C GLN A 176 19.73 9.12 4.49
N GLN A 177 18.54 9.03 5.07
CA GLN A 177 17.58 7.97 4.74
C GLN A 177 17.16 8.02 3.28
N LEU A 178 16.95 9.23 2.74
CA LEU A 178 16.65 9.41 1.32
C LEU A 178 17.81 8.96 0.42
N LYS A 179 19.06 9.18 0.85
CA LYS A 179 20.24 8.64 0.17
C LYS A 179 20.33 7.12 0.14
N LYS A 180 19.46 6.36 0.83
CA LYS A 180 19.43 4.89 0.70
C LYS A 180 18.77 4.45 -0.61
N PHE A 181 18.01 5.34 -1.27
CA PHE A 181 17.34 5.10 -2.55
C PHE A 181 18.24 5.55 -3.72
N GLN A 182 19.38 4.88 -3.93
CA GLN A 182 20.41 5.31 -4.90
C GLN A 182 20.26 4.74 -6.30
N ASP A 183 19.39 3.77 -6.51
CA ASP A 183 19.16 3.24 -7.85
C ASP A 183 18.46 4.27 -8.75
N ASP A 184 18.78 4.19 -10.04
CA ASP A 184 18.34 5.17 -11.05
C ASP A 184 16.80 5.28 -11.11
N GLU A 185 16.09 4.17 -10.93
CA GLU A 185 14.63 4.15 -10.91
C GLU A 185 14.07 4.92 -9.71
N ALA A 186 14.60 4.69 -8.50
CA ALA A 186 14.17 5.43 -7.32
C ALA A 186 14.54 6.91 -7.40
N PHE A 187 15.68 7.25 -8.01
CA PHE A 187 16.06 8.65 -8.23
C PHE A 187 15.10 9.35 -9.20
N ALA A 188 14.68 8.69 -10.28
CA ALA A 188 13.66 9.22 -11.19
C ALA A 188 12.33 9.46 -10.45
N MET A 189 11.88 8.48 -9.64
CA MET A 189 10.68 8.65 -8.80
C MET A 189 10.82 9.82 -7.82
N TYR A 190 12.00 9.97 -7.18
CA TYR A 190 12.30 11.09 -6.30
C TYR A 190 12.13 12.43 -7.01
N CYS A 191 12.72 12.60 -8.19
CA CYS A 191 12.64 13.84 -8.96
C CYS A 191 11.19 14.22 -9.27
N ASP A 192 10.40 13.28 -9.78
CA ASP A 192 8.98 13.50 -10.10
C ASP A 192 8.17 13.92 -8.87
N ILE A 193 8.36 13.21 -7.75
CA ILE A 193 7.63 13.51 -6.52
C ILE A 193 8.09 14.83 -5.91
N ALA A 194 9.39 15.12 -5.93
CA ALA A 194 9.94 16.36 -5.41
C ALA A 194 9.33 17.56 -6.16
N ILE A 195 9.31 17.51 -7.50
CA ILE A 195 8.68 18.55 -8.33
C ILE A 195 7.21 18.74 -7.92
N ASP A 196 6.42 17.67 -7.82
CA ASP A 196 5.01 17.74 -7.43
C ASP A 196 4.81 18.35 -6.04
N VAL A 197 5.57 17.89 -5.05
CA VAL A 197 5.47 18.36 -3.66
C VAL A 197 5.89 19.82 -3.56
N PHE A 198 7.01 20.22 -4.18
CA PHE A 198 7.50 21.60 -4.12
C PHE A 198 6.59 22.57 -4.89
N GLN A 199 6.02 22.18 -6.03
CA GLN A 199 5.05 23.01 -6.76
C GLN A 199 3.76 23.24 -5.97
N LYS A 200 3.30 22.24 -5.22
CA LYS A 200 2.12 22.35 -4.35
C LYS A 200 2.40 23.11 -3.05
N SER A 201 3.65 23.14 -2.62
CA SER A 201 4.07 23.81 -1.39
C SER A 201 4.05 25.32 -1.59
N ARG A 202 3.12 26.00 -0.91
CA ARG A 202 3.06 27.46 -0.93
C ARG A 202 4.02 28.03 0.12
N PRO A 203 4.76 29.11 -0.19
CA PRO A 203 5.55 29.79 0.82
C PRO A 203 4.62 30.27 1.94
N LYS A 204 5.00 30.01 3.20
CA LYS A 204 4.26 30.52 4.36
C LYS A 204 4.25 32.05 4.29
N LYS A 205 3.06 32.64 4.25
CA LYS A 205 2.90 34.11 4.29
C LYS A 205 3.53 34.61 5.59
N ARG A 206 4.30 35.70 5.52
CA ARG A 206 4.89 36.35 6.71
C ARG A 206 3.82 36.58 7.77
N ASP A 207 4.12 36.24 9.02
CA ASP A 207 3.24 36.46 10.16
C ASP A 207 2.77 37.92 10.19
N TYR A 208 1.45 38.11 10.30
CA TYR A 208 0.80 39.40 10.30
C TYR A 208 1.28 40.24 11.50
N GLY A 209 2.06 41.29 11.24
CA GLY A 209 2.66 42.15 12.28
C GLY A 209 1.65 42.92 13.16
N GLY A 210 0.36 42.89 12.82
CA GLY A 210 -0.70 43.65 13.51
C GLY A 210 -1.26 43.01 14.79
N ALA A 211 -0.74 41.87 15.25
CA ALA A 211 -1.22 41.27 16.50
C ALA A 211 -0.76 42.07 17.74
N SER A 212 -1.70 42.35 18.66
CA SER A 212 -1.46 42.94 19.98
C SER A 212 -0.36 42.19 20.75
N LYS A 213 0.46 42.92 21.54
CA LYS A 213 1.56 42.37 22.36
C LYS A 213 1.12 41.12 23.16
N ARG A 214 -0.07 41.16 23.76
CA ARG A 214 -0.63 40.05 24.54
C ARG A 214 -0.94 38.81 23.71
N ILE A 215 -1.35 38.98 22.45
CA ILE A 215 -1.59 37.88 21.51
C ILE A 215 -0.26 37.29 21.05
N ARG A 216 0.74 38.15 20.81
CA ARG A 216 2.10 37.75 20.44
C ARG A 216 2.76 36.92 21.54
N ASP A 217 2.66 37.35 22.79
CA ASP A 217 3.22 36.63 23.95
C ASP A 217 2.52 35.27 24.13
N ARG A 218 1.20 35.21 23.97
CA ARG A 218 0.44 33.95 24.02
C ARG A 218 0.78 33.01 22.85
N MET A 219 0.99 33.54 21.65
CA MET A 219 1.44 32.74 20.48
C MET A 219 2.85 32.21 20.67
N MET A 220 3.79 33.04 21.15
CA MET A 220 5.15 32.60 21.44
C MET A 220 5.17 31.54 22.53
N LYS A 221 4.37 31.68 23.59
CA LYS A 221 4.22 30.66 24.63
C LYS A 221 3.68 29.34 24.06
N LYS A 222 2.62 29.37 23.25
CA LYS A 222 2.10 28.17 22.59
C LYS A 222 3.11 27.51 21.65
N LEU A 223 3.92 28.32 20.96
CA LEU A 223 4.96 27.80 20.07
C LEU A 223 6.09 27.15 20.86
N GLN A 224 6.46 27.73 22.01
CA GLN A 224 7.43 27.15 22.92
C GLN A 224 6.91 25.83 23.50
N GLU A 225 5.66 25.79 23.97
CA GLU A 225 5.00 24.56 24.42
C GLU A 225 4.96 23.49 23.32
N GLN A 226 4.73 23.88 22.07
CA GLN A 226 4.77 22.97 20.93
C GLN A 226 6.19 22.50 20.60
N TYR A 227 7.20 23.35 20.72
CA TYR A 227 8.61 22.97 20.58
C TYR A 227 9.01 21.97 21.66
N ASP A 228 8.67 22.23 22.93
CA ASP A 228 8.98 21.35 24.05
C ASP A 228 8.27 20.01 23.90
N LYS A 229 7.00 20.03 23.44
CA LYS A 229 6.24 18.81 23.13
C LYS A 229 6.85 18.02 21.98
N ASP A 230 7.15 18.68 20.86
CA ASP A 230 7.78 18.02 19.72
C ASP A 230 9.08 17.33 20.17
N MET A 231 9.92 18.00 20.97
CA MET A 231 11.14 17.43 21.53
C MET A 231 10.91 16.24 22.47
N ALA A 232 9.82 16.24 23.24
CA ALA A 232 9.48 15.16 24.17
C ALA A 232 8.86 13.94 23.45
N ASP A 233 7.99 14.18 22.47
CA ASP A 233 7.39 13.11 21.66
C ASP A 233 8.49 12.37 20.87
N ASP A 234 9.53 13.07 20.43
CA ASP A 234 10.70 12.47 19.77
C ASP A 234 11.50 11.50 20.67
N GLU A 235 11.70 11.84 21.95
CA GLU A 235 12.36 10.94 22.93
C GLU A 235 11.55 9.66 23.18
N SER A 236 10.24 9.68 22.89
CA SER A 236 9.37 8.52 23.05
C SER A 236 9.32 7.60 21.80
N GLU A 237 9.43 8.16 20.59
CA GLU A 237 9.47 7.36 19.34
C GLU A 237 10.80 6.61 19.16
N GLU A 238 11.92 7.19 19.62
CA GLU A 238 13.25 6.54 19.60
C GLU A 238 13.30 5.31 20.53
N ASN A 239 12.66 5.38 21.70
CA ASN A 239 12.61 4.28 22.67
C ASN A 239 11.64 3.15 22.25
N ALA A 240 10.68 3.41 21.36
CA ALA A 240 9.74 2.42 20.86
C ALA A 240 10.26 1.63 19.65
N SER A 241 11.40 2.05 19.07
CA SER A 241 12.00 1.46 17.87
C SER A 241 13.22 0.56 18.17
N LEU A 242 13.55 0.35 19.45
CA LEU A 242 14.57 -0.57 19.99
C LEU A 242 13.91 -1.81 20.60
#